data_AF-A0A8B8AJ75-F1
#
_entry.id   AF-A0A8B8AJ75-F1
#
_cell.length_a   1.000
_cell.length_b   1.000
_cell.length_c   1.000
_cell.angle_alpha   90.00
_cell.angle_beta   90.00
_cell.angle_gamma   90.00
#
_symmetry.space_group_name_H-M   'P 1'
#
loop_
_entity.id
_entity.type
_entity.pdbx_description
1 polymer ?
#
loop_
_entity_poly.entity_id
_entity_poly.type
_entity_poly.pdbx_seq_one_letter_code
_entity_poly.pdbx_strand_id
1 'polypeptide(L)'
;MDDSDYRHHDDDDDDDDDDDDDKEEDHNEKTDDDCLSHKAKGDFTIGGRRIVELSVLGERLDKGCSKCASILRLSSCNGETRYGLGSLLHIKCERCEEINYIPTGKRHGTNIWDVNTKLGAGMLFCGLGETVLNNLFAALNLPYVSPSTFKKRERETGIVFETVADKTCDDAIVEEKKKCEEHENYTVSFDGGWQTRGSGRNYASLSGHGSMIGHHSGKLLAYSVRCKKCRSCEQDLNNNDHDCRKNWDKSAKAMESDMAIEMLHGLHSKGLQIKKLIMDNDSTTIARAKSTFDPTIQKIADFNHTKKNFTNKLYELKKSKRYQILGPKAIKHLGKCFAYAVKSNHDASNLKRNLDSIPFHVFGDHSKCEEAWCKFIKDPEGYKPRNLPYGKYLSGENLLTDLISMFNVFSNNAEKLCSTGSTQSKENFNRIVAAKNPKTHFYGGSESTCFRVAAAVAQKNIGHDSLIEVYEGLLLSPGKHTSIHVQRMNKKRENDSVRQKGVAYKRRRLELKNAKSTQVFTSEIKEGTIYQSGVDLSNDDITSFEEIPDHVSIPNSTSLVTVDPTPNCSFLYFDLETTGFGPDADIVQLACVCGEESFNGIEISRGFRSFHPQINEKMQFSFFSYIY
;
A
#
# COMPACT_ATOMS: atom_id res chain seq x y z
N MET A 1 -0.01 -34.79 42.01
CA MET A 1 -1.25 -35.13 42.71
C MET A 1 -1.92 -33.80 42.97
N ASP A 2 -2.77 -33.42 42.01
CA ASP A 2 -4.17 -33.01 42.17
C ASP A 2 -4.49 -31.96 43.24
N ASP A 3 -5.43 -31.03 43.05
CA ASP A 3 -6.10 -30.49 41.85
C ASP A 3 -6.85 -29.24 42.36
N SER A 4 -7.01 -28.19 41.54
CA SER A 4 -7.98 -27.11 41.84
C SER A 4 -8.24 -26.23 40.63
N ASP A 5 -9.44 -26.39 40.08
CA ASP A 5 -10.17 -25.46 39.22
C ASP A 5 -9.78 -23.97 39.34
N TYR A 6 -9.54 -23.32 38.20
CA TYR A 6 -10.14 -22.02 37.93
C TYR A 6 -10.67 -21.97 36.50
N ARG A 7 -11.94 -21.58 36.37
CA ARG A 7 -12.72 -21.63 35.13
C ARG A 7 -12.29 -20.51 34.18
N HIS A 8 -12.10 -20.85 32.90
CA HIS A 8 -12.23 -19.86 31.84
C HIS A 8 -13.69 -19.77 31.44
N HIS A 9 -14.23 -18.55 31.39
CA HIS A 9 -15.40 -18.25 30.56
C HIS A 9 -14.88 -18.01 29.15
N ASP A 10 -15.29 -18.88 28.24
CA ASP A 10 -15.25 -18.64 26.80
C ASP A 10 -16.67 -18.18 26.42
N ASP A 11 -16.80 -16.93 25.99
CA ASP A 11 -18.04 -16.38 25.44
C ASP A 11 -18.01 -16.61 23.91
N ASP A 12 -18.44 -17.80 23.49
CA ASP A 12 -18.76 -18.12 22.10
C ASP A 12 -20.24 -17.78 21.85
N ASP A 13 -20.50 -16.64 21.18
CA ASP A 13 -21.85 -16.30 20.67
C ASP A 13 -22.09 -17.05 19.35
N ASP A 14 -22.59 -18.29 19.45
CA ASP A 14 -23.19 -19.05 18.35
C ASP A 14 -24.65 -18.58 18.12
N ASP A 15 -24.88 -17.80 17.06
CA ASP A 15 -26.23 -17.55 16.52
C ASP A 15 -26.62 -18.70 15.56
N ASP A 16 -27.21 -19.76 16.11
CA ASP A 16 -28.00 -20.75 15.36
C ASP A 16 -29.35 -20.15 14.95
N ASP A 17 -29.68 -20.16 13.65
CA ASP A 17 -31.04 -19.96 13.14
C ASP A 17 -31.45 -21.20 12.34
N ASP A 18 -32.35 -22.00 12.92
CA ASP A 18 -33.03 -23.12 12.29
C ASP A 18 -33.97 -22.65 11.17
N ASP A 19 -34.02 -23.34 10.03
CA ASP A 19 -35.14 -23.29 9.10
C ASP A 19 -35.21 -24.61 8.31
N ASP A 20 -36.05 -25.53 8.78
CA ASP A 20 -36.23 -26.87 8.18
C ASP A 20 -37.44 -26.89 7.21
N ASP A 21 -37.31 -27.74 6.19
CA ASP A 21 -38.17 -28.03 5.04
C ASP A 21 -39.68 -27.68 5.08
N ASP A 22 -40.19 -27.21 3.93
CA ASP A 22 -41.36 -27.85 3.32
C ASP A 22 -41.31 -27.79 1.78
N LYS A 23 -41.45 -28.94 1.11
CA LYS A 23 -41.37 -29.08 -0.36
C LYS A 23 -42.72 -29.54 -0.93
N GLU A 24 -43.30 -28.76 -1.84
CA GLU A 24 -44.21 -29.29 -2.87
C GLU A 24 -43.77 -28.82 -4.27
N GLU A 25 -43.90 -29.72 -5.24
CA GLU A 25 -43.36 -29.58 -6.59
C GLU A 25 -44.29 -28.77 -7.51
N ASP A 26 -43.73 -27.81 -8.25
CA ASP A 26 -44.26 -27.45 -9.57
C ASP A 26 -43.12 -27.05 -10.53
N HIS A 27 -43.15 -27.59 -11.74
CA HIS A 27 -42.08 -27.47 -12.72
C HIS A 27 -42.19 -26.15 -13.51
N ASN A 28 -41.34 -25.17 -13.20
CA ASN A 28 -40.94 -24.17 -14.19
C ASN A 28 -39.58 -23.51 -13.91
N GLU A 29 -38.89 -23.10 -14.97
CA GLU A 29 -37.49 -22.66 -14.95
C GLU A 29 -37.20 -21.51 -13.95
N LYS A 30 -36.37 -21.78 -12.93
CA LYS A 30 -35.81 -20.77 -12.02
C LYS A 30 -34.28 -20.77 -12.13
N THR A 31 -33.70 -19.66 -12.58
CA THR A 31 -32.24 -19.51 -12.81
C THR A 31 -31.55 -18.47 -11.92
N ASP A 32 -32.34 -17.64 -11.23
CA ASP A 32 -31.95 -16.84 -10.06
C ASP A 32 -32.90 -17.23 -8.92
N ASP A 33 -32.38 -17.69 -7.76
CA ASP A 33 -33.18 -18.41 -6.75
C ASP A 33 -34.08 -17.50 -5.90
N ASP A 34 -33.81 -16.20 -5.89
CA ASP A 34 -34.42 -15.19 -5.00
C ASP A 34 -35.84 -14.76 -5.43
N CYS A 35 -36.66 -15.69 -5.91
CA CYS A 35 -37.99 -15.44 -6.49
C CYS A 35 -39.05 -15.08 -5.43
N LEU A 36 -38.88 -13.93 -4.79
CA LEU A 36 -39.85 -13.37 -3.85
C LEU A 36 -41.02 -12.75 -4.62
N SER A 37 -42.15 -13.46 -4.67
CA SER A 37 -43.39 -13.00 -5.27
C SER A 37 -44.31 -12.39 -4.22
N HIS A 38 -44.53 -11.07 -4.25
CA HIS A 38 -45.54 -10.43 -3.42
C HIS A 38 -46.90 -10.47 -4.13
N LYS A 39 -47.68 -11.54 -3.90
CA LYS A 39 -49.09 -11.64 -4.30
C LYS A 39 -49.97 -11.01 -3.21
N ALA A 40 -50.50 -9.80 -3.44
CA ALA A 40 -51.36 -9.13 -2.47
C ALA A 40 -52.83 -9.56 -2.58
N LYS A 41 -53.43 -9.95 -1.45
CA LYS A 41 -54.87 -9.73 -1.18
C LYS A 41 -55.02 -8.38 -0.49
N GLY A 42 -54.92 -7.29 -1.26
CA GLY A 42 -54.95 -5.92 -0.72
C GLY A 42 -54.39 -4.90 -1.70
N ASP A 43 -54.39 -3.62 -1.30
CA ASP A 43 -53.87 -2.51 -2.09
C ASP A 43 -52.32 -2.53 -2.05
N PHE A 44 -51.69 -2.90 -3.18
CA PHE A 44 -50.25 -3.14 -3.26
C PHE A 44 -49.51 -1.87 -3.68
N THR A 45 -48.46 -1.50 -2.93
CA THR A 45 -47.52 -0.44 -3.31
C THR A 45 -46.10 -0.97 -3.33
N ILE A 46 -45.33 -0.65 -4.38
CA ILE A 46 -43.91 -1.03 -4.46
C ILE A 46 -43.12 -0.23 -3.41
N GLY A 47 -42.66 -0.91 -2.35
CA GLY A 47 -41.78 -0.34 -1.34
C GLY A 47 -40.31 -0.24 -1.77
N GLY A 48 -39.63 0.82 -1.34
CA GLY A 48 -38.20 1.05 -1.58
C GLY A 48 -37.87 1.55 -2.99
N ARG A 49 -36.60 1.46 -3.39
CA ARG A 49 -36.11 1.81 -4.73
C ARG A 49 -35.83 0.57 -5.57
N ARG A 50 -35.75 0.71 -6.89
CA ARG A 50 -35.33 -0.35 -7.83
C ARG A 50 -34.31 0.21 -8.82
N ILE A 51 -33.45 -0.67 -9.36
CA ILE A 51 -32.59 -0.35 -10.50
C ILE A 51 -33.33 -0.76 -11.77
N VAL A 52 -33.45 0.16 -12.72
CA VAL A 52 -34.29 0.00 -13.91
C VAL A 52 -33.57 0.53 -15.15
N GLU A 53 -33.54 -0.26 -16.23
CA GLU A 53 -33.20 0.25 -17.57
C GLU A 53 -34.43 0.95 -18.17
N LEU A 54 -34.47 2.27 -18.05
CA LEU A 54 -35.61 3.10 -18.50
C LEU A 54 -36.02 2.85 -19.96
N SER A 55 -35.08 2.53 -20.86
CA SER A 55 -35.39 2.20 -22.26
C SER A 55 -36.17 0.89 -22.40
N VAL A 56 -35.82 -0.14 -21.60
CA VAL A 56 -36.53 -1.44 -21.60
C VAL A 56 -37.91 -1.27 -20.99
N LEU A 57 -37.99 -0.55 -19.86
CA LEU A 57 -39.27 -0.30 -19.21
C LEU A 57 -40.22 0.49 -20.14
N GLY A 58 -39.74 1.57 -20.76
CA GLY A 58 -40.50 2.38 -21.71
C GLY A 58 -41.03 1.55 -22.88
N GLU A 59 -40.15 0.86 -23.62
CA GLU A 59 -40.52 0.02 -24.76
C GLU A 59 -41.57 -1.05 -24.40
N ARG A 60 -41.53 -1.58 -23.18
CA ARG A 60 -42.47 -2.60 -22.69
C ARG A 60 -43.81 -2.02 -22.25
N LEU A 61 -43.86 -0.78 -21.75
CA LEU A 61 -45.10 -0.06 -21.46
C LEU A 61 -45.76 0.43 -22.76
N ASP A 62 -44.97 0.92 -23.73
CA ASP A 62 -45.44 1.44 -25.02
C ASP A 62 -46.04 0.34 -25.92
N LYS A 63 -45.60 -0.91 -25.77
CA LYS A 63 -46.25 -2.09 -26.39
C LYS A 63 -47.68 -2.32 -25.90
N GLY A 64 -48.07 -1.72 -24.77
CA GLY A 64 -49.40 -1.81 -24.20
C GLY A 64 -49.75 -3.21 -23.68
N CYS A 65 -51.02 -3.38 -23.31
CA CYS A 65 -51.54 -4.64 -22.80
C CYS A 65 -51.50 -5.76 -23.85
N SER A 66 -50.97 -6.92 -23.46
CA SER A 66 -50.89 -8.14 -24.28
C SER A 66 -52.21 -8.57 -24.95
N LYS A 67 -53.36 -8.31 -24.30
CA LYS A 67 -54.69 -8.69 -24.80
C LYS A 67 -55.43 -7.61 -25.59
N CYS A 68 -55.24 -6.32 -25.27
CA CYS A 68 -56.07 -5.25 -25.84
C CYS A 68 -55.31 -3.99 -26.31
N ALA A 69 -53.97 -4.03 -26.29
CA ALA A 69 -53.06 -2.95 -26.69
C ALA A 69 -53.28 -1.59 -25.99
N SER A 70 -54.07 -1.52 -24.91
CA SER A 70 -54.21 -0.29 -24.13
C SER A 70 -52.90 0.06 -23.41
N ILE A 71 -52.62 1.35 -23.28
CA ILE A 71 -51.47 1.86 -22.52
C ILE A 71 -51.44 1.24 -21.10
N LEU A 72 -50.28 0.74 -20.70
CA LEU A 72 -50.03 0.27 -19.34
C LEU A 72 -49.47 1.40 -18.49
N ARG A 73 -50.01 1.61 -17.29
CA ARG A 73 -49.58 2.66 -16.36
C ARG A 73 -48.87 2.03 -15.17
N LEU A 74 -47.74 2.61 -14.76
CA LEU A 74 -46.99 2.17 -13.57
C LEU A 74 -47.80 2.33 -12.28
N SER A 75 -48.76 3.27 -12.23
CA SER A 75 -49.71 3.42 -11.13
C SER A 75 -50.67 2.24 -10.96
N SER A 76 -50.86 1.44 -12.01
CA SER A 76 -51.70 0.23 -12.00
C SER A 76 -50.89 -1.04 -11.66
N CYS A 77 -49.67 -0.89 -11.14
CA CYS A 77 -48.83 -1.99 -10.70
C CYS A 77 -49.34 -2.56 -9.38
N ASN A 78 -49.77 -3.82 -9.38
CA ASN A 78 -50.40 -4.50 -8.24
C ASN A 78 -49.61 -5.70 -7.69
N GLY A 79 -48.37 -5.89 -8.15
CA GLY A 79 -47.44 -6.88 -7.61
C GLY A 79 -46.04 -6.75 -8.20
N GLU A 80 -45.11 -7.52 -7.62
CA GLU A 80 -43.74 -7.65 -8.11
C GLU A 80 -43.25 -9.09 -7.88
N THR A 81 -42.52 -9.64 -8.85
CA THR A 81 -41.65 -10.80 -8.66
C THR A 81 -40.20 -10.35 -8.80
N ARG A 82 -39.45 -10.41 -7.70
CA ARG A 82 -38.03 -9.97 -7.65
C ARG A 82 -37.09 -11.14 -7.92
N TYR A 83 -35.90 -10.82 -8.43
CA TYR A 83 -34.77 -11.72 -8.66
C TYR A 83 -33.48 -10.92 -8.41
N GLY A 84 -33.03 -10.86 -7.15
CA GLY A 84 -31.95 -9.95 -6.75
C GLY A 84 -32.30 -8.48 -7.05
N LEU A 85 -31.52 -7.82 -7.94
CA LEU A 85 -31.77 -6.44 -8.37
C LEU A 85 -32.71 -6.31 -9.58
N GLY A 86 -33.02 -7.41 -10.28
CA GLY A 86 -33.96 -7.45 -11.39
C GLY A 86 -35.38 -7.80 -10.93
N SER A 87 -36.40 -7.28 -11.62
CA SER A 87 -37.81 -7.51 -11.24
C SER A 87 -38.76 -7.60 -12.43
N LEU A 88 -39.80 -8.42 -12.31
CA LEU A 88 -41.01 -8.34 -13.13
C LEU A 88 -42.06 -7.54 -12.36
N LEU A 89 -42.48 -6.40 -12.90
CA LEU A 89 -43.58 -5.59 -12.38
C LEU A 89 -44.91 -6.16 -12.91
N HIS A 90 -45.87 -6.40 -12.03
CA HIS A 90 -47.19 -6.91 -12.41
C HIS A 90 -48.14 -5.73 -12.60
N ILE A 91 -48.41 -5.35 -13.85
CA ILE A 91 -49.25 -4.19 -14.18
C ILE A 91 -50.62 -4.66 -14.64
N LYS A 92 -51.66 -4.35 -13.86
CA LYS A 92 -53.05 -4.63 -14.22
C LYS A 92 -53.50 -3.63 -15.29
N CYS A 93 -53.98 -4.14 -16.42
CA CYS A 93 -54.58 -3.34 -17.47
C CYS A 93 -55.91 -2.73 -16.99
N GLU A 94 -56.03 -1.41 -17.02
CA GLU A 94 -57.25 -0.69 -16.60
C GLU A 94 -58.47 -0.98 -17.51
N ARG A 95 -58.27 -1.49 -18.73
CA ARG A 95 -59.34 -1.75 -19.70
C ARG A 95 -59.90 -3.17 -19.69
N CYS A 96 -59.03 -4.18 -19.61
CA CYS A 96 -59.41 -5.61 -19.71
C CYS A 96 -58.94 -6.45 -18.52
N GLU A 97 -58.47 -5.80 -17.46
CA GLU A 97 -58.01 -6.39 -16.19
C GLU A 97 -56.82 -7.35 -16.26
N GLU A 98 -56.25 -7.59 -17.44
CA GLU A 98 -55.10 -8.48 -17.63
C GLU A 98 -53.85 -8.01 -16.88
N ILE A 99 -53.18 -8.94 -16.21
CA ILE A 99 -51.89 -8.70 -15.55
C ILE A 99 -50.76 -8.86 -16.58
N ASN A 100 -49.97 -7.80 -16.75
CA ASN A 100 -48.86 -7.75 -17.69
C ASN A 100 -47.54 -7.75 -16.92
N TYR A 101 -46.62 -8.65 -17.26
CA TYR A 101 -45.34 -8.84 -16.58
C TYR A 101 -44.26 -8.00 -17.28
N ILE A 102 -43.95 -6.83 -16.71
CA ILE A 102 -43.07 -5.83 -17.32
C ILE A 102 -41.67 -5.91 -16.68
N PRO A 103 -40.62 -6.26 -17.43
CA PRO A 103 -39.27 -6.40 -16.88
C PRO A 103 -38.61 -5.03 -16.62
N THR A 104 -37.89 -4.91 -15.50
CA THR A 104 -37.12 -3.69 -15.16
C THR A 104 -35.81 -3.54 -15.93
N GLY A 105 -35.38 -4.55 -16.70
CA GLY A 105 -34.07 -4.56 -17.36
C GLY A 105 -33.91 -5.68 -18.37
N LYS A 106 -32.70 -5.79 -18.93
CA LYS A 106 -32.33 -6.85 -19.88
C LYS A 106 -32.02 -8.16 -19.18
N ARG A 107 -32.09 -9.23 -19.97
CA ARG A 107 -31.71 -10.59 -19.60
C ARG A 107 -30.89 -11.21 -20.72
N HIS A 108 -30.00 -12.14 -20.37
CA HIS A 108 -29.16 -12.92 -21.27
C HIS A 108 -29.17 -14.40 -20.89
N GLY A 109 -28.66 -15.25 -21.78
CA GLY A 109 -28.58 -16.69 -21.59
C GLY A 109 -29.92 -17.30 -21.18
N THR A 110 -29.92 -18.10 -20.12
CA THR A 110 -31.10 -18.75 -19.52
C THR A 110 -31.86 -17.77 -18.60
N ASN A 111 -32.35 -16.67 -19.16
CA ASN A 111 -33.14 -15.64 -18.47
C ASN A 111 -32.46 -14.89 -17.29
N ILE A 112 -31.14 -14.91 -17.21
CA ILE A 112 -30.35 -14.25 -16.15
C ILE A 112 -30.44 -12.73 -16.31
N TRP A 113 -30.67 -11.99 -15.23
CA TRP A 113 -30.73 -10.52 -15.29
C TRP A 113 -29.34 -9.88 -15.42
N ASP A 114 -29.15 -9.04 -16.45
CA ASP A 114 -27.89 -8.34 -16.74
C ASP A 114 -27.36 -7.54 -15.54
N VAL A 115 -28.26 -6.98 -14.72
CA VAL A 115 -27.91 -6.22 -13.52
C VAL A 115 -27.28 -7.09 -12.43
N ASN A 116 -27.71 -8.36 -12.29
CA ASN A 116 -27.16 -9.30 -11.30
C ASN A 116 -25.77 -9.78 -11.73
N THR A 117 -25.57 -10.08 -13.02
CA THR A 117 -24.24 -10.41 -13.57
C THR A 117 -23.29 -9.22 -13.52
N LYS A 118 -23.75 -8.01 -13.84
CA LYS A 118 -22.96 -6.77 -13.67
C LYS A 118 -22.59 -6.49 -12.22
N LEU A 119 -23.44 -6.85 -11.26
CA LEU A 119 -23.13 -6.81 -9.83
C LEU A 119 -22.01 -7.79 -9.46
N GLY A 120 -22.05 -9.04 -9.94
CA GLY A 120 -20.96 -10.01 -9.74
C GLY A 120 -19.62 -9.50 -10.27
N ALA A 121 -19.61 -8.98 -11.50
CA ALA A 121 -18.42 -8.39 -12.10
C ALA A 121 -17.92 -7.16 -11.32
N GLY A 122 -18.84 -6.30 -10.86
CA GLY A 122 -18.55 -5.13 -10.02
C GLY A 122 -17.97 -5.52 -8.66
N MET A 123 -18.45 -6.61 -8.04
CA MET A 123 -17.93 -7.13 -6.78
C MET A 123 -16.46 -7.53 -6.90
N LEU A 124 -16.13 -8.36 -7.90
CA LEU A 124 -14.75 -8.78 -8.17
C LEU A 124 -13.85 -7.61 -8.61
N PHE A 125 -14.37 -6.70 -9.44
CA PHE A 125 -13.62 -5.52 -9.89
C PHE A 125 -13.32 -4.54 -8.76
N CYS A 126 -14.26 -4.29 -7.86
CA CYS A 126 -14.07 -3.38 -6.72
C CYS A 126 -13.43 -4.04 -5.50
N GLY A 127 -13.35 -5.38 -5.45
CA GLY A 127 -12.79 -6.12 -4.32
C GLY A 127 -13.72 -6.28 -3.13
N LEU A 128 -15.03 -6.15 -3.36
CA LEU A 128 -16.04 -6.16 -2.32
C LEU A 128 -16.47 -7.59 -1.97
N GLY A 129 -17.11 -7.73 -0.81
CA GLY A 129 -17.84 -8.93 -0.40
C GLY A 129 -19.34 -8.66 -0.37
N GLU A 130 -20.12 -9.74 -0.35
CA GLU A 130 -21.58 -9.75 -0.33
C GLU A 130 -22.16 -8.84 0.76
N THR A 131 -21.77 -9.03 2.03
CA THR A 131 -22.20 -8.22 3.18
C THR A 131 -22.00 -6.71 2.97
N VAL A 132 -20.87 -6.31 2.38
CA VAL A 132 -20.56 -4.89 2.13
C VAL A 132 -21.45 -4.30 1.04
N LEU A 133 -21.82 -5.11 0.03
CA LEU A 133 -22.73 -4.71 -1.03
C LEU A 133 -24.18 -4.66 -0.55
N ASN A 134 -24.62 -5.63 0.24
CA ASN A 134 -25.94 -5.63 0.86
C ASN A 134 -26.11 -4.46 1.85
N ASN A 135 -25.09 -4.11 2.63
CA ASN A 135 -25.09 -2.89 3.46
C ASN A 135 -25.18 -1.61 2.62
N LEU A 136 -24.50 -1.54 1.48
CA LEU A 136 -24.62 -0.42 0.54
C LEU A 136 -26.03 -0.33 -0.07
N PHE A 137 -26.66 -1.47 -0.38
CA PHE A 137 -28.03 -1.51 -0.89
C PHE A 137 -29.04 -1.04 0.16
N ALA A 138 -28.94 -1.54 1.39
CA ALA A 138 -29.76 -1.08 2.52
C ALA A 138 -29.64 0.44 2.73
N ALA A 139 -28.41 0.98 2.73
CA ALA A 139 -28.17 2.43 2.85
C ALA A 139 -28.75 3.26 1.70
N LEU A 140 -28.96 2.66 0.52
CA LEU A 140 -29.59 3.30 -0.64
C LEU A 140 -31.11 3.04 -0.73
N ASN A 141 -31.68 2.27 0.20
CA ASN A 141 -33.05 1.72 0.16
C ASN A 141 -33.31 0.88 -1.10
N LEU A 142 -32.34 0.05 -1.49
CA LEU A 142 -32.42 -0.97 -2.54
C LEU A 142 -32.65 -2.36 -1.92
N PRO A 143 -33.21 -3.32 -2.69
CA PRO A 143 -33.42 -4.68 -2.20
C PRO A 143 -32.11 -5.41 -1.86
N TYR A 144 -32.20 -6.28 -0.85
CA TYR A 144 -31.21 -7.31 -0.57
C TYR A 144 -31.10 -8.32 -1.72
N VAL A 145 -29.90 -8.84 -1.95
CA VAL A 145 -29.60 -9.93 -2.90
C VAL A 145 -28.95 -11.08 -2.12
N SER A 146 -29.40 -12.31 -2.32
CA SER A 146 -28.97 -13.44 -1.48
C SER A 146 -27.52 -13.87 -1.69
N PRO A 147 -26.94 -14.62 -0.73
CA PRO A 147 -25.61 -15.17 -0.86
C PRO A 147 -25.50 -16.16 -2.03
N SER A 148 -26.57 -16.92 -2.32
CA SER A 148 -26.60 -17.88 -3.42
C SER A 148 -26.59 -17.17 -4.78
N THR A 149 -27.41 -16.13 -4.95
CA THR A 149 -27.43 -15.30 -6.16
C THR A 149 -26.09 -14.59 -6.35
N PHE A 150 -25.54 -13.97 -5.30
CA PHE A 150 -24.19 -13.39 -5.35
C PHE A 150 -23.13 -14.41 -5.77
N LYS A 151 -23.15 -15.62 -5.23
CA LYS A 151 -22.15 -16.65 -5.53
C LYS A 151 -22.29 -17.22 -6.94
N LYS A 152 -23.51 -17.39 -7.46
CA LYS A 152 -23.76 -17.77 -8.87
C LYS A 152 -23.17 -16.72 -9.83
N ARG A 153 -23.42 -15.43 -9.58
CA ARG A 153 -22.90 -14.32 -10.40
C ARG A 153 -21.40 -14.09 -10.21
N GLU A 154 -20.82 -14.37 -9.04
CA GLU A 154 -19.37 -14.38 -8.84
C GLU A 154 -18.69 -15.44 -9.70
N ARG A 155 -19.26 -16.66 -9.79
CA ARG A 155 -18.72 -17.77 -10.60
C ARG A 155 -18.75 -17.48 -12.09
N GLU A 156 -19.91 -17.07 -12.60
CA GLU A 156 -20.10 -16.65 -13.99
C GLU A 156 -19.08 -15.59 -14.43
N THR A 157 -18.96 -14.52 -13.64
CA THR A 157 -18.07 -13.40 -13.99
C THR A 157 -16.60 -13.68 -13.70
N GLY A 158 -16.32 -14.54 -12.72
CA GLY A 158 -14.98 -14.96 -12.33
C GLY A 158 -14.24 -15.75 -13.42
N ILE A 159 -14.93 -16.68 -14.09
CA ILE A 159 -14.39 -17.45 -15.22
C ILE A 159 -13.99 -16.51 -16.38
N VAL A 160 -14.79 -15.48 -16.64
CA VAL A 160 -14.46 -14.47 -17.65
C VAL A 160 -13.28 -13.58 -17.21
N PHE A 161 -13.17 -13.25 -15.92
CA PHE A 161 -11.97 -12.58 -15.38
C PHE A 161 -10.69 -13.41 -15.54
N GLU A 162 -10.74 -14.74 -15.34
CA GLU A 162 -9.61 -15.64 -15.62
C GLU A 162 -9.27 -15.63 -17.11
N THR A 163 -10.26 -15.79 -17.99
CA THR A 163 -10.07 -15.75 -19.45
C THR A 163 -9.43 -14.43 -19.93
N VAL A 164 -9.87 -13.28 -19.41
CA VAL A 164 -9.29 -11.97 -19.73
C VAL A 164 -7.89 -11.81 -19.13
N ALA A 165 -7.64 -12.35 -17.92
CA ALA A 165 -6.31 -12.34 -17.33
C ALA A 165 -5.30 -13.13 -18.18
N ASP A 166 -5.67 -14.32 -18.64
CA ASP A 166 -4.83 -15.17 -19.50
C ASP A 166 -4.58 -14.53 -20.86
N LYS A 167 -5.63 -14.05 -21.55
CA LYS A 167 -5.51 -13.30 -22.82
C LYS A 167 -4.52 -12.15 -22.69
N THR A 168 -4.66 -11.32 -21.65
CA THR A 168 -3.76 -10.16 -21.46
C THR A 168 -2.35 -10.56 -21.03
N CYS A 169 -2.14 -11.74 -20.46
CA CYS A 169 -0.81 -12.31 -20.24
C CYS A 169 -0.16 -12.77 -21.56
N ASP A 170 -0.93 -13.38 -22.46
CA ASP A 170 -0.43 -13.78 -23.79
C ASP A 170 -0.06 -12.59 -24.66
N ASP A 171 -0.90 -11.54 -24.69
CA ASP A 171 -0.57 -10.27 -25.33
C ASP A 171 0.72 -9.65 -24.76
N ALA A 172 0.91 -9.75 -23.44
CA ALA A 172 2.11 -9.26 -22.76
C ALA A 172 3.35 -10.12 -23.05
N ILE A 173 3.22 -11.44 -23.23
CA ILE A 173 4.31 -12.32 -23.66
C ILE A 173 4.77 -11.95 -25.07
N VAL A 174 3.84 -11.70 -26.00
CA VAL A 174 4.17 -11.27 -27.37
C VAL A 174 4.89 -9.91 -27.36
N GLU A 175 4.42 -8.96 -26.56
CA GLU A 175 5.09 -7.65 -26.38
C GLU A 175 6.49 -7.80 -25.76
N GLU A 176 6.65 -8.63 -24.73
CA GLU A 176 7.92 -8.83 -24.04
C GLU A 176 8.94 -9.56 -24.93
N LYS A 177 8.53 -10.57 -25.71
CA LYS A 177 9.41 -11.29 -26.65
C LYS A 177 10.10 -10.33 -27.61
N LYS A 178 9.31 -9.50 -28.30
CA LYS A 178 9.83 -8.51 -29.25
C LYS A 178 10.86 -7.58 -28.59
N LYS A 179 10.57 -7.08 -27.39
CA LYS A 179 11.50 -6.23 -26.62
C LYS A 179 12.72 -6.97 -26.09
N CYS A 180 12.60 -8.27 -25.78
CA CYS A 180 13.73 -9.11 -25.39
C CYS A 180 14.67 -9.40 -26.55
N GLU A 181 14.14 -9.59 -27.76
CA GLU A 181 14.91 -9.73 -29.00
C GLU A 181 15.63 -8.42 -29.35
N GLU A 182 14.95 -7.27 -29.26
CA GLU A 182 15.52 -5.92 -29.49
C GLU A 182 16.64 -5.54 -28.51
N HIS A 183 16.69 -6.15 -27.32
CA HIS A 183 17.63 -5.81 -26.25
C HIS A 183 18.54 -6.97 -25.79
N GLU A 184 18.45 -8.14 -26.43
CA GLU A 184 19.10 -9.40 -26.04
C GLU A 184 18.97 -9.75 -24.54
N ASN A 185 17.84 -9.37 -23.92
CA ASN A 185 17.71 -9.34 -22.46
C ASN A 185 16.42 -9.97 -21.94
N TYR A 186 16.43 -11.31 -21.84
CA TYR A 186 15.35 -12.16 -21.31
C TYR A 186 15.28 -12.13 -19.78
N THR A 187 14.95 -10.95 -19.24
CA THR A 187 14.80 -10.72 -17.80
C THR A 187 13.32 -10.65 -17.42
N VAL A 188 12.92 -11.37 -16.38
CA VAL A 188 11.62 -11.20 -15.71
C VAL A 188 11.81 -11.01 -14.23
N SER A 189 10.75 -10.55 -13.56
CA SER A 189 10.76 -10.32 -12.12
C SER A 189 9.63 -11.11 -11.46
N PHE A 190 9.95 -11.92 -10.46
CA PHE A 190 9.02 -12.83 -9.79
C PHE A 190 8.85 -12.54 -8.29
N ASP A 191 7.63 -12.54 -7.77
CA ASP A 191 7.32 -12.34 -6.34
C ASP A 191 6.06 -13.11 -5.91
N GLY A 192 6.02 -13.49 -4.64
CA GLY A 192 4.96 -14.25 -4.00
C GLY A 192 4.23 -13.46 -2.90
N GLY A 193 2.92 -13.64 -2.80
CA GLY A 193 2.09 -13.07 -1.75
C GLY A 193 1.21 -14.12 -1.07
N TRP A 194 0.92 -13.92 0.20
CA TRP A 194 0.08 -14.81 1.01
C TRP A 194 -1.14 -14.07 1.56
N GLN A 195 -2.31 -14.72 1.53
CA GLN A 195 -3.60 -14.12 1.92
C GLN A 195 -3.86 -14.22 3.43
N THR A 196 -2.84 -13.91 4.22
CA THR A 196 -2.92 -13.87 5.69
C THR A 196 -2.04 -12.74 6.22
N ARG A 197 -2.47 -12.08 7.30
CA ARG A 197 -1.66 -11.10 8.04
C ARG A 197 -0.72 -11.83 9.01
N GLY A 198 0.41 -12.35 8.49
CA GLY A 198 1.43 -13.01 9.31
C GLY A 198 2.44 -12.02 9.93
N SER A 199 2.75 -12.18 11.21
CA SER A 199 3.74 -11.38 11.97
C SER A 199 5.21 -11.79 11.72
N GLY A 200 5.50 -12.42 10.57
CA GLY A 200 6.82 -12.97 10.22
C GLY A 200 7.27 -14.21 11.02
N ARG A 201 6.53 -14.60 12.07
CA ARG A 201 6.80 -15.78 12.91
C ARG A 201 5.90 -16.97 12.59
N ASN A 202 4.64 -16.73 12.21
CA ASN A 202 3.69 -17.77 11.80
C ASN A 202 3.53 -17.79 10.27
N TYR A 203 3.67 -18.98 9.65
CA TYR A 203 3.60 -19.21 8.20
C TYR A 203 2.45 -20.20 7.85
N ALA A 204 1.32 -20.10 8.55
CA ALA A 204 0.14 -20.94 8.39
C ALA A 204 -0.85 -20.46 7.30
N SER A 205 -0.39 -19.74 6.28
CA SER A 205 -1.31 -19.20 5.26
C SER A 205 -1.92 -20.30 4.39
N LEU A 206 -3.24 -20.29 4.28
CA LEU A 206 -4.02 -21.28 3.52
C LEU A 206 -4.08 -21.00 2.02
N SER A 207 -3.69 -19.79 1.57
CA SER A 207 -3.56 -19.51 0.15
C SER A 207 -2.48 -18.46 -0.16
N GLY A 208 -1.88 -18.58 -1.33
CA GLY A 208 -0.91 -17.63 -1.85
C GLY A 208 -1.01 -17.48 -3.37
N HIS A 209 -0.45 -16.38 -3.88
CA HIS A 209 -0.37 -16.07 -5.30
C HIS A 209 1.06 -15.75 -5.68
N GLY A 210 1.46 -16.09 -6.90
CA GLY A 210 2.73 -15.74 -7.52
C GLY A 210 2.50 -14.92 -8.78
N SER A 211 3.43 -14.03 -9.11
CA SER A 211 3.37 -13.25 -10.35
C SER A 211 4.74 -13.10 -11.01
N MET A 212 4.77 -13.19 -12.34
CA MET A 212 5.93 -12.85 -13.16
C MET A 212 5.64 -11.63 -14.02
N ILE A 213 6.44 -10.58 -13.85
CA ILE A 213 6.35 -9.32 -14.59
C ILE A 213 7.56 -9.17 -15.52
N GLY A 214 7.29 -8.90 -16.80
CA GLY A 214 8.29 -8.63 -17.82
C GLY A 214 9.09 -7.37 -17.53
N HIS A 215 10.39 -7.39 -17.81
CA HIS A 215 11.27 -6.26 -17.52
C HIS A 215 11.00 -5.07 -18.45
N HIS A 216 10.67 -5.33 -19.72
CA HIS A 216 10.56 -4.29 -20.75
C HIS A 216 9.12 -3.84 -21.05
N SER A 217 8.14 -4.73 -20.88
CA SER A 217 6.70 -4.40 -20.92
C SER A 217 6.21 -3.81 -19.59
N GLY A 218 6.76 -4.28 -18.46
CA GLY A 218 6.26 -3.96 -17.11
C GLY A 218 4.88 -4.58 -16.79
N LYS A 219 4.37 -5.45 -17.67
CA LYS A 219 3.10 -6.21 -17.56
C LYS A 219 3.34 -7.60 -16.94
N LEU A 220 2.30 -8.22 -16.42
CA LEU A 220 2.34 -9.64 -16.04
C LEU A 220 2.34 -10.51 -17.29
N LEU A 221 3.27 -11.45 -17.31
CA LEU A 221 3.41 -12.49 -18.33
C LEU A 221 2.81 -13.81 -17.86
N ALA A 222 2.80 -14.03 -16.55
CA ALA A 222 2.19 -15.19 -15.91
C ALA A 222 1.82 -14.85 -14.46
N TYR A 223 0.82 -15.55 -13.95
CA TYR A 223 0.47 -15.61 -12.54
C TYR A 223 0.13 -17.05 -12.16
N SER A 224 0.11 -17.34 -10.86
CA SER A 224 -0.33 -18.63 -10.34
C SER A 224 -0.88 -18.47 -8.93
N VAL A 225 -1.73 -19.42 -8.51
CA VAL A 225 -2.39 -19.44 -7.20
C VAL A 225 -2.23 -20.82 -6.57
N ARG A 226 -2.01 -20.85 -5.26
CA ARG A 226 -2.00 -22.06 -4.43
C ARG A 226 -3.02 -21.95 -3.32
N CYS A 227 -3.92 -22.92 -3.20
CA CYS A 227 -4.93 -23.01 -2.12
C CYS A 227 -4.86 -24.36 -1.41
N LYS A 228 -4.88 -24.32 -0.08
CA LYS A 228 -4.82 -25.50 0.82
C LYS A 228 -6.17 -26.05 1.24
N LYS A 229 -7.22 -25.24 1.12
CA LYS A 229 -8.55 -25.49 1.66
C LYS A 229 -9.57 -25.36 0.53
N CYS A 230 -10.61 -26.16 0.58
CA CYS A 230 -11.83 -25.98 -0.20
C CYS A 230 -12.99 -26.33 0.73
N ARG A 231 -13.96 -25.41 0.88
CA ARG A 231 -15.07 -25.59 1.82
C ARG A 231 -16.00 -26.73 1.37
N SER A 232 -16.27 -26.84 0.08
CA SER A 232 -17.10 -27.92 -0.48
C SER A 232 -16.51 -29.30 -0.22
N CYS A 233 -15.18 -29.50 -0.41
CA CYS A 233 -14.51 -30.75 -0.04
C CYS A 233 -14.51 -31.10 1.46
N GLU A 234 -14.75 -30.12 2.34
CA GLU A 234 -14.79 -30.33 3.79
C GLU A 234 -16.21 -30.61 4.29
N GLN A 235 -17.23 -30.12 3.59
CA GLN A 235 -18.65 -30.36 3.88
C GLN A 235 -19.10 -31.71 3.30
N ASP A 236 -18.83 -31.96 2.01
CA ASP A 236 -19.24 -33.18 1.31
C ASP A 236 -18.04 -34.03 0.89
N LEU A 237 -17.62 -34.96 1.76
CA LEU A 237 -16.53 -35.90 1.47
C LEU A 237 -16.78 -36.80 0.25
N ASN A 238 -18.03 -36.93 -0.19
CA ASN A 238 -18.46 -37.86 -1.24
C ASN A 238 -18.93 -37.18 -2.54
N ASN A 239 -19.05 -35.84 -2.59
CA ASN A 239 -19.54 -35.12 -3.78
C ASN A 239 -18.47 -34.20 -4.38
N ASN A 240 -17.80 -34.69 -5.43
CA ASN A 240 -16.72 -33.96 -6.11
C ASN A 240 -17.20 -33.06 -7.27
N ASP A 241 -18.51 -32.87 -7.45
CA ASP A 241 -19.06 -32.03 -8.53
C ASP A 241 -19.02 -30.53 -8.18
N HIS A 242 -17.80 -29.97 -8.09
CA HIS A 242 -17.58 -28.54 -7.89
C HIS A 242 -16.21 -28.08 -8.41
N ASP A 243 -16.04 -26.76 -8.61
CA ASP A 243 -14.76 -26.14 -9.00
C ASP A 243 -13.75 -26.15 -7.83
N CYS A 244 -13.10 -27.29 -7.62
CA CYS A 244 -12.13 -27.46 -6.55
C CYS A 244 -10.77 -26.84 -6.89
N ARG A 245 -10.48 -25.67 -6.31
CA ARG A 245 -9.16 -25.01 -6.43
C ARG A 245 -8.11 -25.49 -5.40
N LYS A 246 -8.36 -26.56 -4.63
CA LYS A 246 -7.41 -27.11 -3.65
C LYS A 246 -6.27 -27.84 -4.38
N ASN A 247 -5.15 -27.14 -4.57
CA ASN A 247 -4.00 -27.60 -5.34
C ASN A 247 -2.67 -27.59 -4.53
N TRP A 248 -2.74 -27.44 -3.20
CA TRP A 248 -1.55 -27.40 -2.34
C TRP A 248 -1.72 -28.10 -0.98
N ASP A 249 -0.83 -29.03 -0.68
CA ASP A 249 -0.78 -29.82 0.56
C ASP A 249 0.36 -29.38 1.50
N LYS A 250 1.50 -28.98 0.93
CA LYS A 250 2.76 -28.63 1.62
C LYS A 250 2.71 -27.31 2.41
N SER A 251 3.84 -26.94 3.01
CA SER A 251 3.95 -25.69 3.80
C SER A 251 3.72 -24.44 2.94
N ALA A 252 3.21 -23.35 3.55
CA ALA A 252 2.98 -22.09 2.82
C ALA A 252 4.29 -21.49 2.27
N LYS A 253 5.42 -21.68 2.97
CA LYS A 253 6.76 -21.24 2.54
C LYS A 253 7.19 -21.84 1.20
N ALA A 254 6.76 -23.06 0.89
CA ALA A 254 7.16 -23.74 -0.34
C ALA A 254 6.33 -23.32 -1.57
N MET A 255 5.15 -22.71 -1.38
CA MET A 255 4.26 -22.24 -2.46
C MET A 255 4.98 -21.31 -3.44
N GLU A 256 5.75 -20.36 -2.94
CA GLU A 256 6.46 -19.37 -3.77
C GLU A 256 7.39 -20.06 -4.77
N SER A 257 8.25 -20.95 -4.27
CA SER A 257 9.19 -21.69 -5.13
C SER A 257 8.46 -22.52 -6.19
N ASP A 258 7.27 -23.01 -5.87
CA ASP A 258 6.49 -23.89 -6.74
C ASP A 258 5.82 -23.13 -7.88
N MET A 259 5.14 -22.04 -7.54
CA MET A 259 4.54 -21.11 -8.51
C MET A 259 5.60 -20.50 -9.43
N ALA A 260 6.82 -20.24 -8.93
CA ALA A 260 7.93 -19.76 -9.76
C ALA A 260 8.32 -20.79 -10.84
N ILE A 261 8.45 -22.08 -10.48
CA ILE A 261 8.82 -23.12 -11.45
C ILE A 261 7.71 -23.34 -12.48
N GLU A 262 6.46 -23.45 -12.04
CA GLU A 262 5.29 -23.56 -12.94
C GLU A 262 5.28 -22.44 -14.00
N MET A 263 5.42 -21.19 -13.57
CA MET A 263 5.42 -20.05 -14.48
C MET A 263 6.65 -20.02 -15.39
N LEU A 264 7.84 -20.44 -14.94
CA LEU A 264 9.02 -20.55 -15.83
C LEU A 264 8.79 -21.57 -16.95
N HIS A 265 8.25 -22.75 -16.64
CA HIS A 265 7.92 -23.74 -17.67
C HIS A 265 6.78 -23.26 -18.58
N GLY A 266 5.78 -22.57 -18.05
CA GLY A 266 4.68 -21.99 -18.84
C GLY A 266 5.15 -20.88 -19.81
N LEU A 267 6.09 -20.04 -19.42
CA LEU A 267 6.70 -19.05 -20.32
C LEU A 267 7.58 -19.73 -21.38
N HIS A 268 8.32 -20.78 -21.00
CA HIS A 268 9.15 -21.56 -21.93
C HIS A 268 8.32 -22.32 -22.96
N SER A 269 7.20 -22.95 -22.59
CA SER A 269 6.30 -23.61 -23.53
C SER A 269 5.62 -22.62 -24.48
N LYS A 270 5.33 -21.40 -24.00
CA LYS A 270 4.91 -20.26 -24.83
C LYS A 270 6.07 -19.62 -25.61
N GLY A 271 7.27 -20.20 -25.58
CA GLY A 271 8.43 -19.81 -26.41
C GLY A 271 9.18 -18.56 -25.94
N LEU A 272 9.15 -18.25 -24.63
CA LEU A 272 9.93 -17.17 -24.01
C LEU A 272 10.92 -17.78 -22.99
N GLN A 273 12.16 -18.01 -23.41
CA GLN A 273 13.19 -18.63 -22.54
C GLN A 273 13.83 -17.60 -21.59
N ILE A 274 13.41 -17.62 -20.33
CA ILE A 274 13.93 -16.72 -19.30
C ILE A 274 15.38 -17.06 -18.93
N LYS A 275 16.26 -16.05 -18.95
CA LYS A 275 17.68 -16.18 -18.57
C LYS A 275 18.04 -15.47 -17.28
N LYS A 276 17.32 -14.40 -16.91
CA LYS A 276 17.57 -13.63 -15.68
C LYS A 276 16.28 -13.44 -14.89
N LEU A 277 16.35 -13.67 -13.58
CA LEU A 277 15.20 -13.65 -12.68
C LEU A 277 15.43 -12.69 -11.52
N ILE A 278 14.70 -11.56 -11.52
CA ILE A 278 14.73 -10.54 -10.46
C ILE A 278 13.80 -10.97 -9.32
N MET A 279 14.37 -11.32 -8.18
CA MET A 279 13.65 -11.72 -6.97
C MET A 279 14.34 -11.16 -5.72
N ASP A 280 13.64 -11.20 -4.59
CA ASP A 280 14.22 -10.91 -3.28
C ASP A 280 15.24 -12.00 -2.91
N ASN A 281 16.00 -11.84 -1.82
CA ASN A 281 17.22 -12.63 -1.57
C ASN A 281 17.01 -14.09 -1.12
N ASP A 282 15.83 -14.67 -1.34
CA ASP A 282 15.51 -16.07 -1.02
C ASP A 282 16.29 -17.08 -1.86
N SER A 283 17.02 -17.98 -1.20
CA SER A 283 17.94 -18.92 -1.83
C SER A 283 17.24 -20.14 -2.43
N THR A 284 16.07 -20.51 -1.91
CA THR A 284 15.33 -21.73 -2.27
C THR A 284 14.75 -21.66 -3.68
N THR A 285 14.07 -20.56 -4.03
CA THR A 285 13.42 -20.38 -5.34
C THR A 285 14.42 -20.46 -6.49
N ILE A 286 15.57 -19.79 -6.39
CA ILE A 286 16.62 -19.87 -7.42
C ILE A 286 17.32 -21.24 -7.46
N ALA A 287 17.56 -21.88 -6.32
CA ALA A 287 18.18 -23.21 -6.29
C ALA A 287 17.31 -24.25 -7.01
N ARG A 288 15.99 -24.20 -6.77
CA ARG A 288 15.01 -25.04 -7.47
C ARG A 288 14.93 -24.73 -8.97
N ALA A 289 15.01 -23.46 -9.37
CA ALA A 289 15.00 -23.08 -10.79
C ALA A 289 16.23 -23.61 -11.54
N LYS A 290 17.40 -23.61 -10.90
CA LYS A 290 18.62 -24.20 -11.47
C LYS A 290 18.58 -25.72 -11.60
N SER A 291 17.89 -26.43 -10.69
CA SER A 291 17.82 -27.89 -10.73
C SER A 291 16.68 -28.44 -11.60
N THR A 292 15.59 -27.69 -11.79
CA THR A 292 14.38 -28.18 -12.49
C THR A 292 14.06 -27.50 -13.81
N PHE A 293 14.57 -26.27 -14.05
CA PHE A 293 14.23 -25.48 -15.23
C PHE A 293 15.44 -25.23 -16.15
N ASP A 294 16.42 -24.44 -15.70
CA ASP A 294 17.61 -24.10 -16.50
C ASP A 294 18.81 -23.86 -15.54
N PRO A 295 19.85 -24.72 -15.55
CA PRO A 295 21.04 -24.54 -14.71
C PRO A 295 21.78 -23.20 -14.93
N THR A 296 21.61 -22.59 -16.11
CA THR A 296 22.24 -21.32 -16.49
C THR A 296 21.48 -20.08 -15.98
N ILE A 297 20.26 -20.25 -15.43
CA ILE A 297 19.43 -19.11 -15.00
C ILE A 297 20.14 -18.26 -13.92
N GLN A 298 20.20 -16.95 -14.16
CA GLN A 298 20.87 -16.01 -13.28
C GLN A 298 19.87 -15.31 -12.36
N LYS A 299 20.15 -15.28 -11.05
CA LYS A 299 19.41 -14.44 -10.11
C LYS A 299 19.95 -13.02 -10.14
N ILE A 300 19.05 -12.07 -10.37
CA ILE A 300 19.30 -10.66 -10.12
C ILE A 300 18.72 -10.31 -8.75
N ALA A 301 19.53 -9.66 -7.91
CA ALA A 301 19.05 -9.14 -6.63
C ALA A 301 18.19 -7.88 -6.83
N ASP A 302 17.12 -7.75 -6.03
CA ASP A 302 16.40 -6.48 -5.93
C ASP A 302 17.23 -5.40 -5.24
N PHE A 303 17.28 -4.21 -5.85
CA PHE A 303 17.99 -3.06 -5.29
C PHE A 303 17.39 -2.59 -3.95
N ASN A 304 16.06 -2.55 -3.81
CA ASN A 304 15.41 -2.01 -2.61
C ASN A 304 15.63 -2.95 -1.41
N HIS A 305 15.48 -4.26 -1.60
CA HIS A 305 15.78 -5.28 -0.59
C HIS A 305 17.27 -5.26 -0.22
N THR A 306 18.17 -5.13 -1.19
CA THR A 306 19.61 -5.02 -0.94
C THR A 306 19.94 -3.78 -0.09
N LYS A 307 19.36 -2.63 -0.42
CA LYS A 307 19.49 -1.40 0.37
C LYS A 307 18.88 -1.53 1.78
N LYS A 308 17.75 -2.22 1.92
CA LYS A 308 17.11 -2.52 3.21
C LYS A 308 18.05 -3.37 4.07
N ASN A 309 18.63 -4.44 3.52
CA ASN A 309 19.61 -5.28 4.21
C ASN A 309 20.85 -4.49 4.65
N PHE A 310 21.40 -3.65 3.78
CA PHE A 310 22.51 -2.74 4.15
C PHE A 310 22.12 -1.80 5.32
N THR A 311 20.91 -1.23 5.26
CA THR A 311 20.41 -0.33 6.31
C THR A 311 20.19 -1.07 7.64
N ASN A 312 19.65 -2.30 7.60
CA ASN A 312 19.47 -3.14 8.80
C ASN A 312 20.80 -3.48 9.46
N LYS A 313 21.83 -3.86 8.69
CA LYS A 313 23.18 -4.12 9.21
C LYS A 313 23.77 -2.90 9.93
N LEU A 314 23.51 -1.67 9.47
CA LEU A 314 23.93 -0.45 10.18
C LEU A 314 23.19 -0.26 11.52
N TYR A 315 21.90 -0.59 11.59
CA TYR A 315 21.15 -0.57 12.87
C TYR A 315 21.59 -1.70 13.82
N GLU A 316 21.89 -2.89 13.31
CA GLU A 316 22.47 -4.00 14.06
C GLU A 316 23.85 -3.64 14.62
N LEU A 317 24.72 -3.01 13.80
CA LEU A 317 26.02 -2.51 14.24
C LEU A 317 25.86 -1.44 15.34
N LYS A 318 24.94 -0.48 15.15
CA LYS A 318 24.61 0.52 16.17
C LYS A 318 24.21 -0.14 17.50
N LYS A 319 23.34 -1.15 17.46
CA LYS A 319 22.81 -1.84 18.66
C LYS A 319 23.88 -2.70 19.35
N SER A 320 24.62 -3.50 18.59
CA SER A 320 25.62 -4.46 19.11
C SER A 320 26.88 -3.79 19.66
N LYS A 321 27.39 -2.76 18.98
CA LYS A 321 28.61 -2.03 19.38
C LYS A 321 28.34 -0.70 20.10
N ARG A 322 27.07 -0.33 20.32
CA ARG A 322 26.61 0.89 21.00
C ARG A 322 27.17 2.21 20.43
N TYR A 323 27.43 2.28 19.12
CA TYR A 323 27.93 3.49 18.46
C TYR A 323 26.88 4.61 18.42
N GLN A 324 26.94 5.55 19.38
CA GLN A 324 25.99 6.66 19.45
C GLN A 324 26.06 7.62 18.25
N ILE A 325 27.27 7.83 17.70
CA ILE A 325 27.48 8.67 16.52
C ILE A 325 26.81 8.10 15.25
N LEU A 326 26.54 6.79 15.22
CA LEU A 326 25.78 6.10 14.18
C LEU A 326 24.26 6.28 14.37
N GLY A 327 23.83 7.53 14.55
CA GLY A 327 22.43 7.91 14.71
C GLY A 327 21.61 7.82 13.41
N PRO A 328 20.28 7.97 13.47
CA PRO A 328 19.40 7.83 12.31
C PRO A 328 19.76 8.74 11.12
N LYS A 329 20.27 9.96 11.38
CA LYS A 329 20.78 10.87 10.33
C LYS A 329 22.01 10.29 9.61
N ALA A 330 22.97 9.74 10.35
CA ALA A 330 24.17 9.12 9.79
C ALA A 330 23.84 7.85 8.98
N ILE A 331 23.01 6.95 9.53
CA ILE A 331 22.55 5.74 8.82
C ILE A 331 21.79 6.12 7.53
N LYS A 332 20.90 7.12 7.60
CA LYS A 332 20.18 7.64 6.42
C LYS A 332 21.12 8.26 5.39
N HIS A 333 22.25 8.86 5.79
CA HIS A 333 23.25 9.37 4.86
C HIS A 333 24.07 8.24 4.22
N LEU A 334 24.59 7.29 4.99
CA LEU A 334 25.28 6.09 4.49
C LEU A 334 24.39 5.32 3.49
N GLY A 335 23.11 5.13 3.82
CA GLY A 335 22.13 4.51 2.92
C GLY A 335 21.71 5.37 1.72
N LYS A 336 22.01 6.68 1.69
CA LYS A 336 21.98 7.50 0.47
C LYS A 336 23.25 7.27 -0.35
N CYS A 337 24.43 7.24 0.27
CA CYS A 337 25.70 7.10 -0.42
C CYS A 337 25.83 5.75 -1.12
N PHE A 338 25.56 4.65 -0.40
CA PHE A 338 25.43 3.31 -0.96
C PHE A 338 24.45 3.28 -2.15
N ALA A 339 23.29 3.92 -1.98
CA ALA A 339 22.24 3.95 -3.00
C ALA A 339 22.55 4.81 -4.23
N TYR A 340 23.43 5.80 -4.09
CA TYR A 340 23.95 6.57 -5.22
C TYR A 340 25.00 5.75 -5.94
N ALA A 341 26.04 5.27 -5.23
CA ALA A 341 27.15 4.51 -5.80
C ALA A 341 26.66 3.33 -6.65
N VAL A 342 25.73 2.51 -6.13
CA VAL A 342 25.15 1.37 -6.87
C VAL A 342 24.33 1.80 -8.10
N LYS A 343 23.74 3.00 -8.11
CA LYS A 343 22.92 3.49 -9.24
C LYS A 343 23.68 4.33 -10.26
N SER A 344 24.84 4.87 -9.90
CA SER A 344 25.69 5.67 -10.78
C SER A 344 26.76 4.85 -11.52
N ASN A 345 26.95 3.59 -11.15
CA ASN A 345 28.02 2.73 -11.68
C ASN A 345 27.45 1.50 -12.38
N HIS A 346 27.65 1.43 -13.70
CA HIS A 346 27.31 0.26 -14.53
C HIS A 346 28.45 -0.76 -14.65
N ASP A 347 29.66 -0.39 -14.26
CA ASP A 347 30.84 -1.27 -14.17
C ASP A 347 31.12 -1.65 -12.71
N ALA A 348 31.39 -2.95 -12.49
CA ALA A 348 31.70 -3.53 -11.19
C ALA A 348 32.99 -2.97 -10.58
N SER A 349 33.98 -2.63 -11.39
CA SER A 349 35.28 -2.11 -10.92
C SER A 349 35.12 -0.71 -10.32
N ASN A 350 34.46 0.18 -11.06
CA ASN A 350 34.12 1.53 -10.57
C ASN A 350 33.13 1.48 -9.40
N LEU A 351 32.16 0.54 -9.38
CA LEU A 351 31.31 0.38 -8.20
C LEU A 351 32.09 -0.07 -6.97
N LYS A 352 33.01 -1.05 -7.12
CA LYS A 352 33.86 -1.53 -6.02
C LYS A 352 34.66 -0.37 -5.42
N ARG A 353 35.39 0.38 -6.26
CA ARG A 353 36.17 1.56 -5.84
C ARG A 353 35.30 2.60 -5.12
N ASN A 354 34.13 2.92 -5.67
CA ASN A 354 33.20 3.86 -5.03
C ASN A 354 32.67 3.35 -3.67
N LEU A 355 32.31 2.07 -3.54
CA LEU A 355 31.89 1.49 -2.27
C LEU A 355 33.00 1.48 -1.23
N ASP A 356 34.22 1.13 -1.63
CA ASP A 356 35.41 1.13 -0.77
C ASP A 356 35.79 2.56 -0.31
N SER A 357 35.45 3.60 -1.09
CA SER A 357 35.68 5.01 -0.73
C SER A 357 34.73 5.56 0.34
N ILE A 358 33.51 5.03 0.46
CA ILE A 358 32.45 5.62 1.29
C ILE A 358 32.82 5.69 2.79
N PRO A 359 33.39 4.64 3.42
CA PRO A 359 33.83 4.71 4.81
C PRO A 359 34.82 5.85 5.06
N PHE A 360 35.85 5.99 4.22
CA PHE A 360 36.87 7.03 4.34
C PHE A 360 36.25 8.43 4.14
N HIS A 361 35.42 8.60 3.12
CA HIS A 361 34.73 9.86 2.80
C HIS A 361 33.91 10.42 3.96
N VAL A 362 33.18 9.57 4.70
CA VAL A 362 32.36 10.04 5.85
C VAL A 362 33.18 10.30 7.12
N PHE A 363 34.45 9.88 7.16
CA PHE A 363 35.44 10.24 8.19
C PHE A 363 36.32 11.44 7.78
N GLY A 364 36.19 11.93 6.55
CA GLY A 364 36.95 13.08 6.04
C GLY A 364 38.24 12.73 5.29
N ASP A 365 38.54 11.45 5.12
CA ASP A 365 39.60 10.99 4.22
C ASP A 365 39.05 10.87 2.78
N HIS A 366 39.47 11.80 1.93
CA HIS A 366 39.07 11.85 0.51
C HIS A 366 40.13 11.26 -0.44
N SER A 367 41.19 10.63 0.08
CA SER A 367 42.29 10.07 -0.74
C SER A 367 41.84 9.02 -1.77
N LYS A 368 40.75 8.30 -1.48
CA LYS A 368 40.15 7.26 -2.34
C LYS A 368 38.91 7.73 -3.09
N CYS A 369 38.59 9.02 -3.04
CA CYS A 369 37.40 9.58 -3.71
C CYS A 369 37.68 9.97 -5.17
N GLU A 370 36.62 10.03 -5.97
CA GLU A 370 36.65 10.52 -7.36
C GLU A 370 35.90 11.83 -7.49
N GLU A 371 36.33 12.70 -8.42
CA GLU A 371 35.72 14.01 -8.66
C GLU A 371 34.22 13.93 -9.05
N ALA A 372 33.83 12.88 -9.76
CA ALA A 372 32.44 12.61 -10.15
C ALA A 372 31.51 12.31 -8.95
N TRP A 373 32.09 11.86 -7.84
CA TRP A 373 31.37 11.41 -6.63
C TRP A 373 31.52 12.41 -5.47
N CYS A 374 32.73 12.91 -5.24
CA CYS A 374 33.08 13.70 -4.07
C CYS A 374 33.24 15.18 -4.41
N LYS A 375 32.31 16.01 -3.89
CA LYS A 375 32.35 17.46 -4.07
C LYS A 375 33.54 18.14 -3.38
N PHE A 376 34.12 17.53 -2.35
CA PHE A 376 35.34 18.04 -1.70
C PHE A 376 36.50 18.16 -2.70
N ILE A 377 36.60 17.27 -3.69
CA ILE A 377 37.67 17.33 -4.71
C ILE A 377 37.48 18.54 -5.64
N LYS A 378 36.23 18.97 -5.90
CA LYS A 378 35.92 20.14 -6.72
C LYS A 378 36.02 21.47 -5.95
N ASP A 379 35.77 21.44 -4.65
CA ASP A 379 35.72 22.61 -3.77
C ASP A 379 36.13 22.20 -2.34
N PRO A 380 37.45 22.14 -2.04
CA PRO A 380 37.93 21.72 -0.72
C PRO A 380 37.57 22.71 0.40
N GLU A 381 37.52 24.01 0.10
CA GLU A 381 37.32 25.08 1.07
C GLU A 381 35.84 25.31 1.41
N GLY A 382 34.93 25.18 0.43
CA GLY A 382 33.49 25.33 0.62
C GLY A 382 32.75 24.05 1.03
N TYR A 383 33.37 22.88 0.92
CA TYR A 383 32.70 21.60 1.23
C TYR A 383 32.47 21.38 2.72
N LYS A 384 31.18 21.45 3.11
CA LYS A 384 30.69 20.99 4.43
C LYS A 384 29.79 19.77 4.25
N PRO A 385 29.94 18.67 5.01
CA PRO A 385 29.13 17.46 4.84
C PRO A 385 27.73 17.62 5.46
N ARG A 386 26.89 18.48 4.85
CA ARG A 386 25.55 18.89 5.34
C ARG A 386 24.56 17.74 5.64
N ASN A 387 24.83 16.52 5.17
CA ASN A 387 23.99 15.34 5.39
C ASN A 387 24.41 14.50 6.61
N LEU A 388 25.59 14.73 7.19
CA LEU A 388 26.03 14.10 8.44
C LEU A 388 25.50 14.87 9.67
N PRO A 389 25.45 14.22 10.86
CA PRO A 389 25.08 14.89 12.11
C PRO A 389 25.89 16.18 12.33
N TYR A 390 25.20 17.29 12.56
CA TYR A 390 25.81 18.62 12.81
C TYR A 390 26.78 19.12 11.73
N GLY A 391 26.75 18.53 10.52
CA GLY A 391 27.71 18.86 9.46
C GLY A 391 29.15 18.46 9.77
N LYS A 392 29.37 17.52 10.71
CA LYS A 392 30.70 17.02 11.10
C LYS A 392 30.95 15.62 10.54
N TYR A 393 32.21 15.27 10.31
CA TYR A 393 32.62 13.91 9.95
C TYR A 393 32.38 12.92 11.11
N LEU A 394 32.29 11.64 10.80
CA LEU A 394 32.27 10.56 11.79
C LEU A 394 33.67 10.38 12.40
N SER A 395 33.74 9.78 13.59
CA SER A 395 34.98 9.57 14.35
C SER A 395 34.98 8.22 15.08
N GLY A 396 36.19 7.75 15.43
CA GLY A 396 36.44 6.47 16.12
C GLY A 396 36.93 5.36 15.19
N GLU A 397 38.15 4.87 15.44
CA GLU A 397 38.83 3.84 14.61
C GLU A 397 38.07 2.51 14.55
N ASN A 398 37.46 2.09 15.67
CA ASN A 398 36.65 0.88 15.72
C ASN A 398 35.43 0.97 14.78
N LEU A 399 34.76 2.13 14.73
CA LEU A 399 33.63 2.36 13.83
C LEU A 399 34.08 2.41 12.37
N LEU A 400 35.22 3.03 12.06
CA LEU A 400 35.80 3.02 10.71
C LEU A 400 36.10 1.59 10.27
N THR A 401 36.72 0.79 11.13
CA THR A 401 37.08 -0.62 10.86
C THR A 401 35.84 -1.49 10.64
N ASP A 402 34.84 -1.38 11.51
CA ASP A 402 33.57 -2.12 11.36
C ASP A 402 32.80 -1.68 10.09
N LEU A 403 32.85 -0.39 9.72
CA LEU A 403 32.25 0.10 8.47
C LEU A 403 33.01 -0.39 7.24
N ILE A 404 34.35 -0.37 7.23
CA ILE A 404 35.15 -0.94 6.13
C ILE A 404 34.81 -2.42 5.96
N SER A 405 34.81 -3.19 7.06
CA SER A 405 34.41 -4.61 7.05
C SER A 405 33.00 -4.81 6.47
N MET A 406 32.03 -3.98 6.87
CA MET A 406 30.67 -4.03 6.34
C MET A 406 30.62 -3.71 4.84
N PHE A 407 31.28 -2.64 4.38
CA PHE A 407 31.29 -2.23 2.98
C PHE A 407 32.01 -3.24 2.09
N ASN A 408 33.11 -3.85 2.56
CA ASN A 408 33.84 -4.91 1.86
C ASN A 408 32.93 -6.11 1.47
N VAL A 409 31.93 -6.45 2.28
CA VAL A 409 30.96 -7.51 1.94
C VAL A 409 30.15 -7.15 0.68
N PHE A 410 29.84 -5.87 0.49
CA PHE A 410 29.11 -5.39 -0.68
C PHE A 410 30.03 -5.11 -1.87
N SER A 411 31.20 -4.51 -1.65
CA SER A 411 32.14 -4.16 -2.73
C SER A 411 32.78 -5.39 -3.38
N ASN A 412 33.04 -6.47 -2.61
CA ASN A 412 33.43 -7.76 -3.17
C ASN A 412 32.28 -8.49 -3.90
N ASN A 413 31.04 -7.99 -3.83
CA ASN A 413 29.90 -8.47 -4.63
C ASN A 413 29.44 -7.42 -5.67
N ALA A 414 30.31 -6.45 -6.04
CA ALA A 414 29.96 -5.34 -6.93
C ALA A 414 29.35 -5.79 -8.28
N GLU A 415 29.81 -6.90 -8.87
CA GLU A 415 29.24 -7.48 -10.11
C GLU A 415 27.72 -7.71 -9.99
N LYS A 416 27.27 -8.29 -8.87
CA LYS A 416 25.86 -8.56 -8.58
C LYS A 416 25.06 -7.30 -8.26
N LEU A 417 25.75 -6.22 -7.86
CA LEU A 417 25.15 -4.95 -7.48
C LEU A 417 24.95 -4.02 -8.69
N CYS A 418 25.90 -3.99 -9.63
CA CYS A 418 25.78 -3.25 -10.90
C CYS A 418 24.61 -3.74 -11.76
N SER A 419 24.29 -5.04 -11.72
CA SER A 419 23.18 -5.63 -12.46
C SER A 419 21.85 -5.64 -11.68
N THR A 420 21.68 -4.82 -10.63
CA THR A 420 20.49 -4.90 -9.76
C THR A 420 19.19 -4.53 -10.46
N GLY A 421 18.15 -5.34 -10.20
CA GLY A 421 16.81 -5.13 -10.72
C GLY A 421 15.95 -4.28 -9.80
N SER A 422 14.69 -4.08 -10.17
CA SER A 422 13.68 -3.50 -9.28
C SER A 422 12.38 -4.27 -9.28
N THR A 423 11.89 -4.58 -8.09
CA THR A 423 10.59 -5.22 -7.85
C THR A 423 9.42 -4.24 -7.71
N GLN A 424 9.64 -2.94 -7.96
CA GLN A 424 8.62 -1.90 -7.74
C GLN A 424 7.31 -2.12 -8.54
N SER A 425 7.38 -2.74 -9.73
CA SER A 425 6.17 -3.09 -10.50
C SER A 425 5.30 -4.14 -9.78
N LYS A 426 5.93 -4.98 -8.94
CA LYS A 426 5.29 -6.02 -8.12
C LYS A 426 4.68 -5.44 -6.85
N GLU A 427 5.34 -4.49 -6.15
CA GLU A 427 4.73 -3.74 -5.04
C GLU A 427 3.40 -3.09 -5.48
N ASN A 428 3.36 -2.58 -6.72
CA ASN A 428 2.14 -2.06 -7.34
C ASN A 428 1.12 -3.18 -7.61
N PHE A 429 1.51 -4.31 -8.20
CA PHE A 429 0.60 -5.44 -8.43
C PHE A 429 0.01 -6.01 -7.11
N ASN A 430 0.86 -6.25 -6.10
CA ASN A 430 0.42 -6.71 -4.79
C ASN A 430 -0.52 -5.71 -4.09
N ARG A 431 -0.43 -4.41 -4.36
CA ARG A 431 -1.44 -3.42 -3.93
C ARG A 431 -2.78 -3.59 -4.66
N ILE A 432 -2.78 -3.94 -5.94
CA ILE A 432 -4.01 -4.22 -6.70
C ILE A 432 -4.64 -5.53 -6.18
N VAL A 433 -3.84 -6.58 -5.99
CA VAL A 433 -4.31 -7.84 -5.38
C VAL A 433 -4.87 -7.59 -3.98
N ALA A 434 -4.16 -6.86 -3.12
CA ALA A 434 -4.64 -6.56 -1.76
C ALA A 434 -5.90 -5.66 -1.72
N ALA A 435 -6.24 -4.98 -2.82
CA ALA A 435 -7.50 -4.26 -2.95
C ALA A 435 -8.66 -5.16 -3.42
N LYS A 436 -8.39 -6.19 -4.23
CA LYS A 436 -9.42 -7.12 -4.75
C LYS A 436 -9.64 -8.37 -3.90
N ASN A 437 -8.55 -8.87 -3.34
CA ASN A 437 -8.45 -9.99 -2.42
C ASN A 437 -7.85 -9.48 -1.10
N PRO A 438 -8.63 -8.72 -0.29
CA PRO A 438 -8.15 -8.14 0.95
C PRO A 438 -7.87 -9.21 2.01
N LYS A 439 -6.70 -9.14 2.65
CA LYS A 439 -6.26 -10.06 3.73
C LYS A 439 -7.10 -10.01 5.02
N THR A 440 -8.21 -9.27 5.04
CA THR A 440 -9.20 -9.23 6.12
C THR A 440 -10.29 -10.29 5.96
N HIS A 441 -10.43 -10.86 4.76
CA HIS A 441 -11.46 -11.86 4.46
C HIS A 441 -10.80 -13.11 3.85
N PHE A 442 -11.34 -14.28 4.18
CA PHE A 442 -10.81 -15.55 3.68
C PHE A 442 -11.58 -16.05 2.46
N TYR A 443 -11.13 -15.64 1.27
CA TYR A 443 -11.67 -16.14 -0.02
C TYR A 443 -11.04 -17.47 -0.47
N GLY A 444 -9.96 -17.92 0.19
CA GLY A 444 -9.15 -19.08 -0.21
C GLY A 444 -9.76 -20.45 0.03
N GLY A 445 -10.99 -20.53 0.52
CA GLY A 445 -11.78 -21.77 0.62
C GLY A 445 -12.67 -22.03 -0.60
N SER A 446 -12.62 -21.17 -1.63
CA SER A 446 -13.37 -21.30 -2.89
C SER A 446 -12.56 -20.72 -4.06
N GLU A 447 -13.08 -20.89 -5.26
CA GLU A 447 -12.59 -20.30 -6.50
C GLU A 447 -12.47 -18.76 -6.50
N SER A 448 -13.17 -18.08 -5.58
CA SER A 448 -13.16 -16.61 -5.43
C SER A 448 -11.75 -16.01 -5.28
N THR A 449 -10.81 -16.69 -4.62
CA THR A 449 -9.41 -16.20 -4.55
C THR A 449 -8.75 -16.14 -5.93
N CYS A 450 -8.97 -17.14 -6.79
CA CYS A 450 -8.43 -17.17 -8.14
C CYS A 450 -9.03 -16.05 -8.99
N PHE A 451 -10.35 -15.90 -8.96
CA PHE A 451 -11.07 -14.82 -9.66
C PHE A 451 -10.60 -13.42 -9.25
N ARG A 452 -10.39 -13.17 -7.94
CA ARG A 452 -9.92 -11.87 -7.44
C ARG A 452 -8.47 -11.58 -7.81
N VAL A 453 -7.62 -12.61 -7.89
CA VAL A 453 -6.25 -12.48 -8.42
C VAL A 453 -6.28 -12.22 -9.92
N ALA A 454 -7.07 -12.95 -10.70
CA ALA A 454 -7.24 -12.74 -12.14
C ALA A 454 -7.76 -11.33 -12.47
N ALA A 455 -8.76 -10.84 -11.73
CA ALA A 455 -9.23 -9.46 -11.85
C ALA A 455 -8.12 -8.42 -11.58
N ALA A 456 -7.16 -8.73 -10.69
CA ALA A 456 -6.00 -7.89 -10.44
C ALA A 456 -4.95 -7.96 -11.58
N VAL A 457 -4.75 -9.14 -12.17
CA VAL A 457 -3.88 -9.37 -13.34
C VAL A 457 -4.39 -8.55 -14.53
N ALA A 458 -5.67 -8.71 -14.88
CA ALA A 458 -6.30 -7.96 -15.96
C ALA A 458 -6.23 -6.44 -15.74
N GLN A 459 -6.55 -5.94 -14.52
CA GLN A 459 -6.44 -4.51 -14.23
C GLN A 459 -4.98 -4.00 -14.29
N LYS A 460 -4.00 -4.83 -13.94
CA LYS A 460 -2.59 -4.47 -14.00
C LYS A 460 -2.06 -4.41 -15.44
N ASN A 461 -2.52 -5.29 -16.32
CA ASN A 461 -2.05 -5.39 -17.71
C ASN A 461 -2.68 -4.32 -18.62
N ILE A 462 -4.00 -4.17 -18.60
CA ILE A 462 -4.72 -3.24 -19.51
C ILE A 462 -5.26 -2.00 -18.78
N GLY A 463 -5.72 -2.12 -17.53
CA GLY A 463 -6.23 -0.98 -16.75
C GLY A 463 -7.69 -1.12 -16.41
N HIS A 464 -8.45 -0.04 -16.52
CA HIS A 464 -9.89 -0.12 -16.28
C HIS A 464 -10.65 -0.74 -17.46
N ASP A 465 -10.00 -0.90 -18.62
CA ASP A 465 -10.55 -1.60 -19.79
C ASP A 465 -10.79 -3.09 -19.53
N SER A 466 -10.21 -3.67 -18.47
CA SER A 466 -10.54 -5.05 -18.07
C SER A 466 -12.03 -5.22 -17.72
N LEU A 467 -12.72 -4.17 -17.29
CA LEU A 467 -14.16 -4.21 -17.07
C LEU A 467 -14.95 -4.19 -18.41
N ILE A 468 -14.39 -3.59 -19.47
CA ILE A 468 -14.98 -3.60 -20.82
C ILE A 468 -14.81 -4.99 -21.42
N GLU A 469 -13.59 -5.52 -21.44
CA GLU A 469 -13.27 -6.88 -21.93
C GLU A 469 -14.07 -7.97 -21.21
N VAL A 470 -14.30 -7.84 -19.90
CA VAL A 470 -15.15 -8.78 -19.15
C VAL A 470 -16.62 -8.67 -19.56
N TYR A 471 -17.16 -7.47 -19.77
CA TYR A 471 -18.53 -7.34 -20.27
C TYR A 471 -18.69 -7.85 -21.70
N GLU A 472 -17.70 -7.63 -22.57
CA GLU A 472 -17.68 -8.19 -23.93
C GLU A 472 -17.60 -9.74 -23.90
N GLY A 473 -16.77 -10.32 -23.01
CA GLY A 473 -16.71 -11.77 -22.79
C GLY A 473 -17.99 -12.38 -22.20
N LEU A 474 -18.77 -11.60 -21.44
CA LEU A 474 -20.11 -11.95 -20.96
C LEU A 474 -21.22 -11.68 -21.99
N LEU A 475 -20.88 -11.17 -23.19
CA LEU A 475 -21.81 -10.71 -24.23
C LEU A 475 -22.77 -9.58 -23.75
N LEU A 476 -22.36 -8.83 -22.73
CA LEU A 476 -23.09 -7.71 -22.14
C LEU A 476 -22.58 -6.37 -22.68
N SER A 477 -23.49 -5.43 -22.93
CA SER A 477 -23.06 -4.06 -23.25
C SER A 477 -22.43 -3.40 -22.01
N PRO A 478 -21.19 -2.85 -22.10
CA PRO A 478 -20.57 -2.13 -20.99
C PRO A 478 -21.39 -0.93 -20.53
N GLY A 479 -22.07 -0.26 -21.47
CA GLY A 479 -22.90 0.92 -21.22
C GLY A 479 -22.11 2.24 -21.14
N LYS A 480 -22.77 3.33 -21.56
CA LYS A 480 -22.19 4.67 -21.72
C LYS A 480 -21.40 5.17 -20.51
N HIS A 481 -21.95 5.01 -19.30
CA HIS A 481 -21.32 5.52 -18.08
C HIS A 481 -20.05 4.74 -17.70
N THR A 482 -20.04 3.42 -17.92
CA THR A 482 -18.86 2.58 -17.76
C THR A 482 -17.73 3.04 -18.67
N SER A 483 -17.99 3.16 -19.98
CA SER A 483 -16.98 3.58 -20.96
C SER A 483 -16.39 4.97 -20.62
N ILE A 484 -17.22 5.94 -20.23
CA ILE A 484 -16.77 7.27 -19.80
C ILE A 484 -15.90 7.19 -18.53
N HIS A 485 -16.28 6.36 -17.56
CA HIS A 485 -15.53 6.19 -16.32
C HIS A 485 -14.17 5.53 -16.57
N VAL A 486 -14.13 4.46 -17.36
CA VAL A 486 -12.92 3.74 -17.76
C VAL A 486 -11.92 4.67 -18.45
N GLN A 487 -12.37 5.42 -19.47
CA GLN A 487 -11.54 6.42 -20.16
C GLN A 487 -10.98 7.48 -19.20
N ARG A 488 -11.80 8.01 -18.28
CA ARG A 488 -11.37 8.98 -17.26
C ARG A 488 -10.29 8.40 -16.34
N MET A 489 -10.46 7.15 -15.89
CA MET A 489 -9.53 6.50 -14.97
C MET A 489 -8.20 6.12 -15.63
N ASN A 490 -8.23 5.68 -16.90
CA ASN A 490 -7.02 5.43 -17.66
C ASN A 490 -6.22 6.72 -17.94
N LYS A 491 -6.89 7.80 -18.37
CA LYS A 491 -6.25 9.12 -18.52
C LYS A 491 -5.66 9.64 -17.20
N LYS A 492 -6.33 9.40 -16.07
CA LYS A 492 -5.78 9.71 -14.73
C LYS A 492 -4.52 8.89 -14.43
N ARG A 493 -4.53 7.58 -14.69
CA ARG A 493 -3.38 6.67 -14.52
C ARG A 493 -2.16 7.13 -15.32
N GLU A 494 -2.36 7.52 -16.58
CA GLU A 494 -1.31 8.02 -17.46
C GLU A 494 -0.70 9.34 -16.95
N ASN A 495 -1.56 10.33 -16.65
CA ASN A 495 -1.14 11.61 -16.07
C ASN A 495 -0.39 11.43 -14.75
N ASP A 496 -0.88 10.56 -13.86
CA ASP A 496 -0.24 10.24 -12.59
C ASP A 496 1.13 9.54 -12.81
N SER A 497 1.26 8.66 -13.82
CA SER A 497 2.52 8.01 -14.19
C SER A 497 3.57 9.02 -14.66
N VAL A 498 3.20 9.93 -15.57
CA VAL A 498 4.09 11.00 -16.05
C VAL A 498 4.48 11.92 -14.89
N ARG A 499 3.51 12.39 -14.09
CA ARG A 499 3.77 13.27 -12.94
C ARG A 499 4.71 12.62 -11.91
N GLN A 500 4.52 11.33 -11.60
CA GLN A 500 5.33 10.62 -10.61
C GLN A 500 6.77 10.33 -11.08
N LYS A 501 7.01 10.24 -12.40
CA LYS A 501 8.37 10.13 -12.97
C LYS A 501 9.16 11.43 -12.83
N GLY A 502 8.50 12.59 -12.81
CA GLY A 502 9.13 13.92 -12.76
C GLY A 502 10.00 14.20 -11.53
N VAL A 503 11.12 14.89 -11.75
CA VAL A 503 12.10 15.24 -10.70
C VAL A 503 11.48 16.13 -9.62
N ALA A 504 10.66 17.12 -10.00
CA ALA A 504 9.99 18.01 -9.07
C ALA A 504 9.05 17.25 -8.11
N TYR A 505 8.25 16.31 -8.62
CA TYR A 505 7.38 15.46 -7.79
C TYR A 505 8.19 14.59 -6.83
N LYS A 506 9.24 13.92 -7.32
CA LYS A 506 10.15 13.10 -6.47
C LYS A 506 10.81 13.93 -5.37
N ARG A 507 11.22 15.17 -5.67
CA ARG A 507 11.80 16.12 -4.72
C ARG A 507 10.78 16.53 -3.66
N ARG A 508 9.59 17.02 -4.06
CA ARG A 508 8.50 17.41 -3.15
C ARG A 508 8.05 16.25 -2.25
N ARG A 509 7.99 15.02 -2.78
CA ARG A 509 7.68 13.81 -1.99
C ARG A 509 8.74 13.54 -0.92
N LEU A 510 10.02 13.78 -1.22
CA LEU A 510 11.11 13.64 -0.26
C LEU A 510 11.10 14.74 0.81
N GLU A 511 10.84 15.99 0.41
CA GLU A 511 10.66 17.14 1.31
C GLU A 511 9.53 16.88 2.31
N LEU A 512 8.33 16.55 1.83
CA LEU A 512 7.17 16.23 2.67
C LEU A 512 7.43 15.03 3.59
N LYS A 513 8.12 13.99 3.10
CA LYS A 513 8.51 12.83 3.93
C LYS A 513 9.50 13.24 5.03
N ASN A 514 10.45 14.12 4.75
CA ASN A 514 11.38 14.62 5.75
C ASN A 514 10.67 15.50 6.78
N ALA A 515 9.84 16.45 6.35
CA ALA A 515 9.06 17.32 7.23
C ALA A 515 8.17 16.51 8.18
N LYS A 516 7.37 15.57 7.67
CA LYS A 516 6.55 14.69 8.51
C LYS A 516 7.39 13.82 9.44
N SER A 517 8.52 13.28 8.98
CA SER A 517 9.41 12.47 9.81
C SER A 517 10.10 13.27 10.92
N THR A 518 10.38 14.56 10.70
CA THR A 518 10.91 15.47 11.73
C THR A 518 9.81 15.84 12.71
N GLN A 519 8.61 16.20 12.22
CA GLN A 519 7.46 16.50 13.07
C GLN A 519 7.13 15.32 14.00
N VAL A 520 7.00 14.10 13.47
CA VAL A 520 6.75 12.89 14.27
C VAL A 520 7.85 12.65 15.30
N PHE A 521 9.12 12.74 14.92
CA PHE A 521 10.24 12.56 15.86
C PHE A 521 10.28 13.62 16.97
N THR A 522 9.91 14.88 16.67
CA THR A 522 9.80 15.94 17.67
C THR A 522 8.59 15.74 18.57
N SER A 523 7.47 15.25 18.03
CA SER A 523 6.30 14.79 18.80
C SER A 523 6.66 13.65 19.75
N GLU A 524 7.19 12.53 19.24
CA GLU A 524 7.61 11.36 20.02
C GLU A 524 8.61 11.71 21.15
N ILE A 525 9.49 12.70 20.95
CA ILE A 525 10.38 13.19 22.03
C ILE A 525 9.61 13.98 23.09
N LYS A 526 8.64 14.81 22.69
CA LYS A 526 7.82 15.60 23.62
C LYS A 526 6.81 14.75 24.39
N GLU A 527 6.30 13.72 23.73
CA GLU A 527 5.27 12.80 24.22
C GLU A 527 5.84 11.72 25.15
N GLY A 528 7.15 11.45 25.09
CA GLY A 528 7.77 10.36 25.83
C GLY A 528 7.35 8.98 25.30
N THR A 529 7.60 7.93 26.09
CA THR A 529 7.31 6.54 25.68
C THR A 529 5.83 6.19 25.91
N ILE A 530 4.94 6.69 25.04
CA ILE A 530 3.48 6.40 25.14
C ILE A 530 3.14 4.95 24.74
N TYR A 531 3.86 4.35 23.77
CA TYR A 531 3.55 3.00 23.29
C TYR A 531 4.80 2.19 22.93
N GLN A 532 5.07 1.15 23.72
CA GLN A 532 6.03 0.09 23.40
C GLN A 532 5.53 -1.25 23.94
N SER A 533 5.85 -2.35 23.27
CA SER A 533 5.38 -3.69 23.66
C SER A 533 5.93 -4.09 25.03
N GLY A 534 5.04 -4.44 25.97
CA GLY A 534 5.40 -4.88 27.33
C GLY A 534 5.68 -3.75 28.32
N VAL A 535 5.43 -2.49 27.96
CA VAL A 535 5.59 -1.31 28.86
C VAL A 535 4.76 -1.44 30.14
N ASP A 536 3.54 -1.96 30.02
CA ASP A 536 2.62 -2.22 31.13
C ASP A 536 3.01 -3.45 31.99
N LEU A 537 4.00 -4.24 31.53
CA LEU A 537 4.48 -5.46 32.21
C LEU A 537 5.88 -5.27 32.83
N SER A 538 6.50 -4.10 32.64
CA SER A 538 7.71 -3.69 33.36
C SER A 538 7.32 -2.90 34.59
N ASN A 539 7.75 -3.35 35.78
CA ASN A 539 7.59 -2.63 37.06
C ASN A 539 8.46 -1.35 37.15
N ASP A 540 8.79 -0.71 36.02
CA ASP A 540 9.38 0.62 36.01
C ASP A 540 8.21 1.60 36.23
N ASP A 541 8.22 2.38 37.30
CA ASP A 541 7.15 3.33 37.66
C ASP A 541 6.94 4.39 36.56
N ILE A 542 6.03 4.16 35.62
CA ILE A 542 5.55 5.17 34.67
C ILE A 542 4.44 5.98 35.34
N THR A 543 4.83 6.69 36.40
CA THR A 543 4.00 7.67 37.12
C THR A 543 4.48 9.11 36.90
N SER A 544 5.31 9.34 35.87
CA SER A 544 5.68 10.66 35.37
C SER A 544 5.02 10.97 34.02
N PHE A 545 3.71 11.24 34.06
CA PHE A 545 3.10 12.15 33.08
C PHE A 545 3.55 13.60 33.39
N GLU A 546 4.85 13.87 33.25
CA GLU A 546 5.33 15.25 33.18
C GLU A 546 4.89 15.80 31.82
N GLU A 547 3.70 16.43 31.80
CA GLU A 547 3.33 17.32 30.70
C GLU A 547 4.43 18.35 30.53
N ILE A 548 5.14 18.30 29.41
CA ILE A 548 6.03 19.38 29.02
C ILE A 548 5.16 20.65 28.98
N PRO A 549 5.48 21.69 29.78
CA PRO A 549 4.62 22.84 29.92
C PRO A 549 4.28 23.42 28.56
N ASP A 550 3.00 23.76 28.40
CA ASP A 550 2.57 24.41 27.17
C ASP A 550 3.38 25.69 26.96
N HIS A 551 3.62 26.00 25.70
CA HIS A 551 4.37 27.18 25.28
C HIS A 551 3.84 28.43 26.00
N VAL A 552 4.67 28.99 26.91
CA VAL A 552 4.29 30.16 27.72
C VAL A 552 3.72 31.20 26.79
N SER A 553 2.42 31.49 26.98
CA SER A 553 1.66 32.37 26.11
C SER A 553 2.43 33.68 25.95
N ILE A 554 2.63 34.11 24.68
CA ILE A 554 3.28 35.38 24.34
C ILE A 554 2.74 36.43 25.31
N PRO A 555 3.58 37.11 26.11
CA PRO A 555 3.09 37.99 27.15
C PRO A 555 2.18 39.03 26.51
N ASN A 556 0.89 39.00 26.91
CA ASN A 556 -0.06 39.99 26.45
C ASN A 556 0.54 41.37 26.71
N SER A 557 0.66 42.18 25.66
CA SER A 557 1.15 43.54 25.74
C SER A 557 0.14 44.37 26.53
N THR A 558 0.22 44.26 27.85
CA THR A 558 -0.57 45.03 28.79
C THR A 558 -0.14 46.46 28.61
N SER A 559 -1.08 47.32 28.25
CA SER A 559 -0.86 48.64 27.65
C SER A 559 0.41 49.32 28.13
N LEU A 560 1.35 49.55 27.20
CA LEU A 560 2.51 50.40 27.43
C LEU A 560 2.04 51.69 28.11
N VAL A 561 2.52 51.93 29.33
CA VAL A 561 2.30 53.21 30.00
C VAL A 561 2.98 54.26 29.13
N THR A 562 2.17 55.06 28.44
CA THR A 562 2.63 56.24 27.70
C THR A 562 3.09 57.28 28.71
N VAL A 563 4.33 57.13 29.17
CA VAL A 563 5.06 58.21 29.83
C VAL A 563 5.36 59.23 28.74
N ASP A 564 4.79 60.44 28.87
CA ASP A 564 5.10 61.53 27.95
C ASP A 564 6.62 61.75 27.89
N PRO A 565 7.22 61.89 26.69
CA PRO A 565 8.67 61.94 26.54
C PRO A 565 9.23 63.24 27.14
N THR A 566 9.71 63.15 28.37
CA THR A 566 10.57 64.18 28.96
C THR A 566 11.97 64.11 28.31
N PRO A 567 12.64 65.24 28.04
CA PRO A 567 13.52 65.33 26.86
C PRO A 567 14.92 64.69 26.99
N ASN A 568 15.16 63.81 27.97
CA ASN A 568 16.52 63.35 28.31
C ASN A 568 16.60 61.94 28.96
N CYS A 569 15.64 61.05 28.72
CA CYS A 569 15.76 59.62 29.08
C CYS A 569 15.82 58.75 27.82
N SER A 570 16.99 58.17 27.55
CA SER A 570 17.19 57.20 26.48
C SER A 570 16.88 55.79 26.96
N PHE A 571 15.97 55.08 26.28
CA PHE A 571 15.67 53.68 26.59
C PHE A 571 16.74 52.75 26.02
N LEU A 572 17.23 51.82 26.83
CA LEU A 572 18.10 50.73 26.40
C LEU A 572 17.27 49.45 26.23
N TYR A 573 17.24 48.92 25.01
CA TYR A 573 16.63 47.62 24.70
C TYR A 573 17.72 46.57 24.61
N PHE A 574 17.56 45.44 25.30
CA PHE A 574 18.49 44.32 25.25
C PHE A 574 17.84 43.11 24.61
N ASP A 575 18.61 42.41 23.78
CA ASP A 575 18.26 41.11 23.20
C ASP A 575 19.41 40.11 23.47
N LEU A 576 19.05 38.86 23.75
CA LEU A 576 19.93 37.84 24.33
C LEU A 576 19.70 36.50 23.64
N GLU A 577 20.75 35.95 23.01
CA GLU A 577 20.76 34.55 22.57
C GLU A 577 21.56 33.68 23.55
N THR A 578 20.98 32.53 23.93
CA THR A 578 21.61 31.51 24.78
C THR A 578 21.71 30.17 24.08
N THR A 579 22.62 29.29 24.51
CA THR A 579 22.78 27.95 23.93
C THR A 579 21.72 26.93 24.33
N GLY A 580 20.79 27.29 25.23
CA GLY A 580 19.75 26.42 25.75
C GLY A 580 18.91 27.08 26.86
N PHE A 581 17.99 26.31 27.46
CA PHE A 581 17.05 26.79 28.49
C PHE A 581 17.41 26.35 29.92
N GLY A 582 18.55 25.68 30.13
CA GLY A 582 19.05 25.31 31.46
C GLY A 582 19.82 26.46 32.12
N PRO A 583 20.00 26.44 33.46
CA PRO A 583 20.80 27.44 34.18
C PRO A 583 22.29 27.45 33.76
N ASP A 584 22.78 26.33 33.23
CA ASP A 584 24.14 26.17 32.69
C ASP A 584 24.32 26.71 31.25
N ALA A 585 23.34 27.41 30.68
CA ALA A 585 23.37 27.84 29.27
C ALA A 585 24.24 29.09 29.07
N ASP A 586 25.26 28.98 28.22
CA ASP A 586 26.11 30.11 27.83
C ASP A 586 25.29 31.19 27.09
N ILE A 587 25.48 32.46 27.47
CA ILE A 587 25.06 33.62 26.67
C ILE A 587 26.04 33.74 25.50
N VAL A 588 25.54 33.64 24.26
CA VAL A 588 26.36 33.64 23.04
C VAL A 588 26.27 34.92 22.23
N GLN A 589 25.24 35.74 22.45
CA GLN A 589 25.14 37.07 21.85
C GLN A 589 24.38 38.01 22.79
N LEU A 590 24.90 39.24 22.94
CA LEU A 590 24.26 40.35 23.64
C LEU A 590 24.13 41.53 22.66
N ALA A 591 22.91 41.86 22.27
CA ALA A 591 22.61 43.08 21.53
C ALA A 591 21.96 44.11 22.47
N CYS A 592 22.34 45.38 22.29
CA CYS A 592 21.78 46.52 23.01
C CYS A 592 21.56 47.69 22.05
N VAL A 593 20.41 48.35 22.13
CA VAL A 593 20.10 49.55 21.33
C VAL A 593 19.63 50.68 22.23
N CYS A 594 20.22 51.87 22.03
CA CYS A 594 19.91 53.10 22.75
C CYS A 594 19.81 54.27 21.75
N GLY A 595 18.59 54.65 21.36
CA GLY A 595 18.39 55.63 20.29
C GLY A 595 18.94 55.14 18.95
N GLU A 596 19.83 55.92 18.31
CA GLU A 596 20.51 55.53 17.07
C GLU A 596 21.82 54.74 17.30
N GLU A 597 22.28 54.59 18.55
CA GLU A 597 23.46 53.80 18.88
C GLU A 597 23.08 52.33 19.15
N SER A 598 23.78 51.41 18.47
CA SER A 598 23.60 49.97 18.65
C SER A 598 24.92 49.28 18.97
N PHE A 599 24.96 48.52 20.06
CA PHE A 599 26.03 47.60 20.39
C PHE A 599 25.56 46.16 20.11
N ASN A 600 26.36 45.38 19.40
CA ASN A 600 26.14 43.94 19.26
C ASN A 600 27.46 43.22 19.57
N GLY A 601 27.53 42.61 20.75
CA GLY A 601 28.69 41.89 21.26
C GLY A 601 28.47 40.39 21.15
N ILE A 602 29.32 39.74 20.36
CA ILE A 602 29.49 38.28 20.40
C ILE A 602 30.68 38.01 21.31
N GLU A 603 30.44 37.48 22.50
CA GLU A 603 31.52 37.07 23.40
C GLU A 603 31.49 35.54 23.59
N ILE A 604 32.62 34.90 23.30
CA ILE A 604 32.74 33.44 23.21
C ILE A 604 33.84 33.03 24.19
N SER A 605 33.51 32.59 25.41
CA SER A 605 34.54 31.99 26.26
C SER A 605 34.06 31.04 27.36
N ARG A 606 34.87 30.00 27.53
CA ARG A 606 34.95 29.20 28.75
C ARG A 606 35.47 30.07 29.93
N GLY A 607 34.56 30.79 30.61
CA GLY A 607 34.63 31.33 32.00
C GLY A 607 35.65 32.44 32.39
N PHE A 608 35.24 33.46 33.19
CA PHE A 608 36.06 34.27 34.15
C PHE A 608 35.25 35.26 35.09
N ARG A 609 35.91 36.16 35.89
CA ARG A 609 35.38 36.98 37.06
C ARG A 609 36.12 38.34 37.30
N SER A 610 35.69 39.34 38.13
CA SER A 610 34.47 39.61 38.98
C SER A 610 33.90 41.08 38.91
N PHE A 611 32.55 41.31 38.88
CA PHE A 611 31.87 42.65 38.97
C PHE A 611 31.48 43.07 40.40
N HIS A 612 32.00 44.21 40.90
CA HIS A 612 31.34 45.17 41.83
C HIS A 612 32.31 46.34 42.21
N PRO A 613 31.86 47.49 42.79
CA PRO A 613 30.83 48.42 42.31
C PRO A 613 31.25 49.92 42.39
N GLN A 614 30.30 50.80 42.02
CA GLN A 614 30.40 52.27 41.93
C GLN A 614 31.29 52.75 40.76
N ILE A 615 30.98 53.94 40.24
CA ILE A 615 30.85 54.30 38.81
C ILE A 615 31.80 53.62 37.80
N ASN A 616 33.13 53.72 37.73
CA ASN A 616 34.16 54.60 38.32
C ASN A 616 34.19 56.10 37.93
N GLU A 617 33.63 56.49 36.76
CA GLU A 617 33.08 57.85 36.48
C GLU A 617 32.63 58.12 35.02
N LYS A 618 33.10 57.38 34.00
CA LYS A 618 32.60 57.60 32.61
C LYS A 618 32.68 56.43 31.62
N MET A 619 33.51 55.42 31.89
CA MET A 619 33.56 54.09 31.25
C MET A 619 34.46 53.21 32.11
N GLN A 620 34.05 52.02 32.53
CA GLN A 620 34.93 50.85 32.77
C GLN A 620 34.13 49.59 33.15
N PHE A 621 34.63 48.43 32.70
CA PHE A 621 34.06 47.08 32.88
C PHE A 621 34.72 46.31 34.04
N SER A 622 34.07 45.27 34.56
CA SER A 622 34.76 44.15 35.23
C SER A 622 33.90 42.86 35.32
N PHE A 623 33.89 42.00 34.30
CA PHE A 623 33.14 40.72 34.20
C PHE A 623 32.90 39.92 35.49
N PHE A 624 31.75 39.25 35.65
CA PHE A 624 31.51 38.24 36.70
C PHE A 624 30.90 36.94 36.17
N SER A 625 31.42 35.81 36.65
CA SER A 625 30.75 34.50 36.69
C SER A 625 30.51 34.06 38.13
N TYR A 626 29.25 33.85 38.50
CA TYR A 626 28.86 32.70 39.33
C TYR A 626 27.57 32.11 38.78
N ILE A 627 27.70 30.94 38.14
CA ILE A 627 26.60 30.06 37.74
C ILE A 627 26.08 29.35 38.99
N TYR A 628 24.75 29.22 39.09
CA TYR A 628 24.03 28.17 39.82
C TYR A 628 22.66 27.98 39.17
#